data_AF-A0A354FYM9-F1
#
_entry.id   AF-A0A354FYM9-F1
#
_cell.length_a   1.000
_cell.length_b   1.000
_cell.length_c   1.000
_cell.angle_alpha   90.00
_cell.angle_beta   90.00
_cell.angle_gamma   90.00
#
_symmetry.space_group_name_H-M   'P 1'
#
loop_
_entity.id
_entity.type
_entity.pdbx_description
1 polymer ?
#
loop_
_entity_poly.entity_id
_entity_poly.type
_entity_poly.pdbx_seq_one_letter_code
_entity_poly.pdbx_strand_id
1 'polypeptide(L)'
;MSLDEKKENKLEEKNSTQSEHIYSWKEIRTAREPRETQTQRRLLELKKNLNEKTQSFLKSTKIFLHDHWNLLIKSAAHNHLRIEKIKVRPLQGEQCNLSFNSYSDLKRYQKKLRLFTFSFSSTLASILIAVVALQIFFPGSSTQGATYTWLQNTWSGGADEVTVATHNSNKTGWTKYFSKDANIAAGDEIKLTEIAGSFVDTSDADFNAQTKTNVFVEGTGAAGVVYALKPEGGACTDVSQCTTGLICNTGVCYSPWQSSPCGVQVYKSDSGGGVVWKTSQTVCVGPQCAGNLLVDDNSVDFSEYTARNLCKAVDGRLATRAELSCIYNNRLSLIGSWVAGNYWTNEQATSDPVDAAYYRRFTDGVEGQGLKSAFYRVRCVK
;
A
#
# COMPACT_ATOMS: atom_id res chain seq x y z
N MET A 1 -65.01 -7.61 -24.06
CA MET A 1 -63.77 -8.37 -23.77
C MET A 1 -63.59 -8.40 -22.26
N SER A 2 -63.55 -9.62 -21.73
CA SER A 2 -63.75 -9.98 -20.32
C SER A 2 -62.54 -9.68 -19.43
N LEU A 3 -62.81 -9.52 -18.14
CA LEU A 3 -61.87 -9.24 -17.04
C LEU A 3 -60.92 -10.39 -16.69
N ASP A 4 -60.85 -11.45 -17.51
CA ASP A 4 -60.06 -12.66 -17.23
C ASP A 4 -58.69 -12.73 -17.94
N GLU A 5 -58.39 -11.80 -18.85
CA GLU A 5 -57.14 -11.84 -19.63
C GLU A 5 -55.95 -11.11 -18.97
N LYS A 6 -56.15 -10.54 -17.77
CA LYS A 6 -55.13 -9.73 -17.06
C LYS A 6 -54.34 -10.48 -16.00
N LYS A 7 -54.59 -11.78 -15.79
CA LYS A 7 -53.95 -12.58 -14.73
C LYS A 7 -52.86 -13.55 -15.21
N GLU A 8 -52.71 -13.81 -16.51
CA GLU A 8 -51.65 -14.72 -16.98
C GLU A 8 -50.31 -14.03 -17.29
N ASN A 9 -50.28 -12.74 -17.61
CA ASN A 9 -49.01 -12.02 -17.88
C ASN A 9 -48.23 -11.58 -16.62
N LYS A 10 -48.52 -12.12 -15.44
CA LYS A 10 -47.83 -11.78 -14.19
C LYS A 10 -47.14 -12.95 -13.50
N LEU A 11 -47.14 -14.14 -14.11
CA LEU A 11 -46.53 -15.35 -13.54
C LEU A 11 -45.35 -15.92 -14.33
N GLU A 12 -45.02 -15.39 -15.51
CA GLU A 12 -43.87 -15.84 -16.33
C GLU A 12 -42.59 -15.02 -16.17
N GLU A 13 -42.57 -13.95 -15.37
CA GLU A 13 -41.37 -13.14 -15.12
C GLU A 13 -40.71 -13.47 -13.77
N LYS A 14 -40.69 -14.77 -13.42
CA LYS A 14 -40.10 -15.24 -12.16
C LYS A 14 -39.39 -16.58 -12.30
N ASN A 15 -38.67 -16.80 -13.41
CA ASN A 15 -37.72 -17.90 -13.55
C ASN A 15 -36.57 -17.53 -14.53
N SER A 16 -36.03 -16.31 -14.40
CA SER A 16 -34.73 -15.98 -15.00
C SER A 16 -33.63 -16.49 -14.08
N THR A 17 -33.04 -17.61 -14.50
CA THR A 17 -31.77 -18.19 -14.08
C THR A 17 -30.81 -17.18 -13.49
N GLN A 18 -30.63 -17.26 -12.17
CA GLN A 18 -29.55 -16.64 -11.43
C GLN A 18 -28.26 -17.42 -11.76
N SER A 19 -27.62 -17.10 -12.88
CA SER A 19 -26.24 -17.51 -13.10
C SER A 19 -25.37 -16.71 -12.13
N GLU A 20 -24.75 -17.41 -11.18
CA GLU A 20 -23.66 -16.86 -10.37
C GLU A 20 -22.51 -16.49 -11.31
N HIS A 21 -22.53 -15.25 -11.82
CA HIS A 21 -21.30 -14.59 -12.21
C HIS A 21 -20.52 -14.29 -10.93
N ILE A 22 -19.67 -15.24 -10.55
CA ILE A 22 -18.56 -15.03 -9.63
C ILE A 22 -17.65 -14.00 -10.32
N TYR A 23 -17.93 -12.71 -10.09
CA TYR A 23 -16.96 -11.68 -10.39
C TYR A 23 -15.79 -11.88 -9.43
N SER A 24 -14.70 -12.40 -9.98
CA SER A 24 -13.38 -12.40 -9.36
C SER A 24 -13.08 -11.00 -8.83
N TRP A 25 -13.05 -10.83 -7.51
CA TRP A 25 -12.60 -9.60 -6.83
C TRP A 25 -11.16 -9.19 -7.19
N LYS A 26 -10.46 -9.98 -8.00
CA LYS A 26 -9.12 -9.73 -8.50
C LYS A 26 -9.06 -8.73 -9.66
N GLU A 27 -10.18 -8.44 -10.35
CA GLU A 27 -10.20 -7.53 -11.51
C GLU A 27 -10.72 -6.11 -11.21
N ILE A 28 -11.34 -5.87 -10.05
CA ILE A 28 -11.87 -4.53 -9.68
C ILE A 28 -10.76 -3.61 -9.12
N ARG A 29 -9.59 -4.15 -8.75
CA ARG A 29 -8.50 -3.37 -8.13
C ARG A 29 -7.48 -2.76 -9.09
N THR A 30 -7.55 -3.02 -10.39
CA THR A 30 -6.58 -2.51 -11.39
C THR A 30 -7.09 -1.32 -12.22
N ALA A 31 -8.32 -0.84 -12.01
CA ALA A 31 -8.91 0.22 -12.84
C ALA A 31 -9.17 1.56 -12.09
N ARG A 32 -8.50 1.82 -10.96
CA ARG A 32 -8.47 3.18 -10.38
C ARG A 32 -7.24 3.90 -10.87
N GLU A 33 -7.39 4.70 -11.93
CA GLU A 33 -6.42 5.75 -12.26
C GLU A 33 -6.11 6.57 -10.97
N PRO A 34 -4.84 6.87 -10.68
CA PRO A 34 -4.45 7.60 -9.47
C PRO A 34 -5.16 8.96 -9.45
N ARG A 35 -5.76 9.34 -8.31
CA ARG A 35 -6.55 10.58 -8.15
C ARG A 35 -5.84 11.84 -8.66
N GLU A 36 -4.51 11.86 -8.66
CA GLU A 36 -3.70 12.96 -9.18
C GLU A 36 -3.90 13.24 -10.69
N THR A 37 -4.14 12.21 -11.51
CA THR A 37 -4.34 12.39 -12.96
C THR A 37 -5.69 13.02 -13.28
N GLN A 38 -6.72 12.80 -12.46
CA GLN A 38 -8.04 13.39 -12.63
C GLN A 38 -8.05 14.89 -12.35
N THR A 39 -7.34 15.34 -11.30
CA THR A 39 -7.20 16.77 -10.99
C THR A 39 -6.41 17.54 -12.03
N GLN A 40 -5.34 16.93 -12.57
CA GLN A 40 -4.54 17.56 -13.62
C GLN A 40 -5.33 17.70 -14.93
N ARG A 41 -6.12 16.68 -15.32
CA ARG A 41 -7.02 16.78 -16.50
C ARG A 41 -8.03 17.91 -16.36
N ARG A 42 -8.69 18.05 -15.20
CA ARG A 42 -9.63 19.15 -14.93
C ARG A 42 -8.97 20.53 -14.97
N LEU A 43 -7.76 20.66 -14.44
CA LEU A 43 -7.04 21.93 -14.44
C LEU A 43 -6.60 22.33 -15.86
N LEU A 44 -6.22 21.36 -16.70
CA LEU A 44 -5.88 21.59 -18.10
C LEU A 44 -7.11 21.99 -18.94
N GLU A 45 -8.26 21.37 -18.72
CA GLU A 45 -9.52 21.75 -19.34
C GLU A 45 -9.97 23.16 -18.94
N LEU A 46 -9.83 23.53 -17.67
CA LEU A 46 -10.14 24.88 -17.19
C LEU A 46 -9.23 25.93 -17.85
N LYS A 47 -7.92 25.67 -17.94
CA LYS A 47 -6.98 26.56 -18.64
C LYS A 47 -7.33 26.73 -20.11
N LYS A 48 -7.72 25.65 -20.79
CA LYS A 48 -8.14 25.70 -22.20
C LYS A 48 -9.40 26.54 -22.39
N ASN A 49 -10.42 26.32 -21.55
CA ASN A 49 -11.68 27.06 -21.59
C ASN A 49 -11.48 28.56 -21.28
N LEU A 50 -10.62 28.88 -20.30
CA LEU A 50 -10.24 30.26 -19.99
C LEU A 50 -9.55 30.92 -21.18
N ASN A 51 -8.56 30.27 -21.80
CA ASN A 51 -7.84 30.81 -22.95
C ASN A 51 -8.78 31.04 -24.14
N GLU A 52 -9.68 30.10 -24.43
CA GLU A 52 -10.67 30.24 -25.51
C GLU A 52 -11.63 31.42 -25.26
N LYS A 53 -12.12 31.58 -24.02
CA LYS A 53 -12.96 32.74 -23.63
C LYS A 53 -12.20 34.06 -23.71
N THR A 54 -10.96 34.11 -23.22
CA THR A 54 -10.13 35.33 -23.27
C THR A 54 -9.80 35.71 -24.71
N GLN A 55 -9.47 34.75 -25.58
CA GLN A 55 -9.22 35.01 -27.00
C GLN A 55 -10.47 35.48 -27.74
N SER A 56 -11.63 34.87 -27.47
CA SER A 56 -12.92 35.31 -28.03
C SER A 56 -13.24 36.75 -27.60
N PHE A 57 -13.09 37.06 -26.31
CA PHE A 57 -13.29 38.39 -25.76
C PHE A 57 -12.33 39.42 -26.39
N LEU A 58 -11.02 39.14 -26.43
CA LEU A 58 -10.02 40.02 -27.05
C LEU A 58 -10.28 40.29 -28.53
N LYS A 59 -10.73 39.27 -29.29
CA LYS A 59 -11.13 39.44 -30.69
C LYS A 59 -12.31 40.39 -30.83
N SER A 60 -13.36 40.21 -30.03
CA SER A 60 -14.53 41.08 -30.01
C SER A 60 -14.18 42.52 -29.62
N THR A 61 -13.37 42.69 -28.55
CA THR A 61 -12.90 44.01 -28.10
C THR A 61 -12.03 44.69 -29.15
N LYS A 62 -11.14 43.97 -29.84
CA LYS A 62 -10.29 44.51 -30.91
C LYS A 62 -11.14 45.04 -32.07
N ILE A 63 -12.14 44.30 -32.51
CA ILE A 63 -13.07 44.73 -33.57
C ILE A 63 -13.85 45.96 -33.12
N PHE A 64 -14.39 45.94 -31.89
CA PHE A 64 -15.13 47.06 -31.32
C PHE A 64 -14.30 48.36 -31.26
N LEU A 65 -13.06 48.27 -30.76
CA LEU A 65 -12.14 49.41 -30.67
C LEU A 65 -11.73 49.91 -32.05
N HIS A 66 -11.43 49.02 -32.99
CA HIS A 66 -11.08 49.41 -34.35
C HIS A 66 -12.25 50.11 -35.06
N ASP A 67 -13.48 49.63 -34.87
CA ASP A 67 -14.68 50.26 -35.41
C ASP A 67 -14.93 51.63 -34.78
N HIS A 68 -14.85 51.74 -33.45
CA HIS A 68 -14.99 53.01 -32.75
C HIS A 68 -13.90 54.02 -33.11
N TRP A 69 -12.65 53.58 -33.29
CA TRP A 69 -11.54 54.42 -33.75
C TRP A 69 -11.80 55.01 -35.15
N ASN A 70 -12.27 54.18 -36.09
CA ASN A 70 -12.64 54.67 -37.41
C ASN A 70 -13.83 55.64 -37.35
N LEU A 71 -14.80 55.42 -36.46
CA LEU A 71 -15.92 56.36 -36.23
C LEU A 71 -15.46 57.71 -35.66
N LEU A 72 -14.47 57.69 -34.77
CA LEU A 72 -13.90 58.90 -34.18
C LEU A 72 -13.14 59.73 -35.22
N ILE A 73 -12.30 59.09 -36.05
CA ILE A 73 -11.36 59.80 -36.93
C ILE A 73 -11.92 60.07 -38.32
N LYS A 74 -12.60 59.09 -38.94
CA LYS A 74 -13.05 59.20 -40.34
C LYS A 74 -14.40 59.88 -40.45
N SER A 75 -14.71 60.47 -41.60
CA SER A 75 -15.98 61.15 -41.84
C SER A 75 -17.18 60.19 -41.85
N ALA A 76 -18.39 60.71 -41.60
CA ALA A 76 -19.63 59.93 -41.67
C ALA A 76 -19.81 59.25 -43.03
N ALA A 77 -19.52 59.97 -44.12
CA ALA A 77 -19.63 59.44 -45.48
C ALA A 77 -18.72 58.23 -45.70
N HIS A 78 -17.46 58.33 -45.27
CA HIS A 78 -16.50 57.23 -45.40
C HIS A 78 -16.92 56.00 -44.60
N ASN A 79 -17.38 56.21 -43.36
CA ASN A 79 -17.82 55.12 -42.49
C ASN A 79 -19.14 54.49 -42.97
N HIS A 80 -20.06 55.26 -43.56
CA HIS A 80 -21.28 54.73 -44.16
C HIS A 80 -20.97 53.78 -45.31
N LEU A 81 -20.14 54.23 -46.26
CA LEU A 81 -19.73 53.41 -47.41
C LEU A 81 -18.98 52.14 -46.97
N ARG A 82 -18.19 52.22 -45.88
CA ARG A 82 -17.52 51.03 -45.33
C ARG A 82 -18.51 50.02 -44.75
N ILE A 83 -19.46 50.48 -43.93
CA ILE A 83 -20.49 49.60 -43.32
C ILE A 83 -21.37 48.97 -44.41
N GLU A 84 -21.71 49.74 -45.44
CA GLU A 84 -22.50 49.27 -46.58
C GLU A 84 -21.75 48.20 -47.40
N LYS A 85 -20.45 48.41 -47.67
CA LYS A 85 -19.60 47.39 -48.32
C LYS A 85 -19.52 46.09 -47.53
N ILE A 86 -19.38 46.16 -46.21
CA ILE A 86 -19.33 44.97 -45.33
C ILE A 86 -20.68 44.22 -45.34
N LYS A 87 -21.82 44.94 -45.40
CA LYS A 87 -23.15 44.32 -45.51
C LYS A 87 -23.33 43.55 -46.84
N VAL A 88 -22.79 44.08 -47.93
CA VAL A 88 -22.96 43.49 -49.27
C VAL A 88 -22.02 42.30 -49.49
N ARG A 89 -20.80 42.34 -48.96
CA ARG A 89 -19.83 41.24 -49.05
C ARG A 89 -19.03 41.13 -47.74
N PRO A 90 -19.45 40.28 -46.80
CA PRO A 90 -18.62 39.98 -45.64
C PRO A 90 -17.42 39.16 -46.11
N LEU A 91 -16.24 39.78 -46.17
CA LEU A 91 -14.98 39.03 -46.32
C LEU A 91 -14.81 38.13 -45.09
N GLN A 92 -14.29 36.92 -45.30
CA GLN A 92 -14.19 35.87 -44.27
C GLN A 92 -13.39 36.40 -43.05
N GLY A 93 -14.09 36.76 -41.96
CA GLY A 93 -13.49 37.32 -40.74
C GLY A 93 -13.82 38.79 -40.43
N GLU A 94 -14.48 39.53 -41.34
CA GLU A 94 -14.94 40.90 -41.07
C GLU A 94 -16.38 40.89 -40.55
N GLN A 95 -16.54 41.05 -39.24
CA GLN A 95 -17.85 41.30 -38.61
C GLN A 95 -17.92 42.76 -38.19
N CYS A 96 -18.90 43.52 -38.69
CA CYS A 96 -19.18 44.85 -38.17
C CYS A 96 -20.26 44.74 -37.10
N ASN A 97 -19.92 45.12 -35.87
CA ASN A 97 -20.85 44.99 -34.73
C ASN A 97 -21.86 46.15 -34.65
N LEU A 98 -21.77 47.13 -35.56
CA LEU A 98 -22.59 48.33 -35.56
C LEU A 98 -23.43 48.39 -36.84
N SER A 99 -24.75 48.33 -36.69
CA SER A 99 -25.70 48.56 -37.77
C SER A 99 -26.41 49.89 -37.56
N PHE A 100 -26.52 50.67 -38.63
CA PHE A 100 -27.32 51.89 -38.67
C PHE A 100 -28.35 51.76 -39.79
N ASN A 101 -29.57 52.24 -39.53
CA ASN A 101 -30.69 52.20 -40.48
C ASN A 101 -30.62 53.32 -41.51
N SER A 102 -29.95 54.44 -41.17
CA SER A 102 -29.79 55.59 -42.05
C SER A 102 -28.44 56.30 -41.87
N TYR A 103 -28.02 57.04 -42.90
CA TYR A 103 -26.86 57.92 -42.83
C TYR A 103 -26.97 58.98 -41.73
N SER A 104 -28.19 59.51 -41.53
CA SER A 104 -28.50 60.47 -40.47
C SER A 104 -28.27 59.91 -39.06
N ASP A 105 -28.57 58.63 -38.83
CA ASP A 105 -28.36 57.98 -37.52
C ASP A 105 -26.88 57.79 -37.23
N LEU A 106 -26.11 57.36 -38.23
CA LEU A 106 -24.65 57.27 -38.13
C LEU A 106 -24.03 58.64 -37.81
N LYS A 107 -24.48 59.69 -38.50
CA LYS A 107 -23.98 61.06 -38.29
C LYS A 107 -24.31 61.58 -36.88
N ARG A 108 -25.54 61.33 -36.40
CA ARG A 108 -25.96 61.67 -35.02
C ARG A 108 -25.14 60.90 -33.98
N TYR A 109 -24.91 59.61 -34.21
CA TYR A 109 -24.09 58.76 -33.33
C TYR A 109 -22.64 59.24 -33.27
N GLN A 110 -21.99 59.49 -34.42
CA GLN A 110 -20.61 60.00 -34.48
C GLN A 110 -20.46 61.35 -33.76
N LYS A 111 -21.44 62.26 -33.90
CA LYS A 111 -21.42 63.54 -33.19
C LYS A 111 -21.45 63.35 -31.67
N LYS A 112 -22.32 62.47 -31.17
CA LYS A 112 -22.40 62.13 -29.74
C LYS A 112 -21.13 61.44 -29.24
N LEU A 113 -20.63 60.47 -30.01
CA LEU A 113 -19.44 59.69 -29.65
C LEU A 113 -18.19 60.57 -29.57
N ARG A 114 -17.98 61.48 -30.54
CA ARG A 114 -16.86 62.43 -30.50
C ARG A 114 -16.96 63.34 -29.30
N LEU A 115 -18.14 63.93 -29.06
CA LEU A 115 -18.36 64.81 -27.91
C LEU A 115 -18.05 64.10 -26.59
N PHE A 116 -18.54 62.87 -26.43
CA PHE A 116 -18.30 62.06 -25.23
C PHE A 116 -16.83 61.67 -25.08
N THR A 117 -16.18 61.21 -26.16
CA THR A 117 -14.78 60.75 -26.11
C THR A 117 -13.82 61.89 -25.82
N PHE A 118 -14.01 63.06 -26.42
CA PHE A 118 -13.18 64.23 -26.12
C PHE A 118 -13.36 64.70 -24.67
N SER A 119 -14.60 64.72 -24.16
CA SER A 119 -14.92 65.10 -22.77
C SER A 119 -14.36 64.09 -21.75
N PHE A 120 -14.43 62.79 -22.06
CA PHE A 120 -13.91 61.74 -21.19
C PHE A 120 -12.38 61.70 -21.20
N SER A 121 -11.74 61.94 -22.35
CA SER A 121 -10.28 61.94 -22.45
C SER A 121 -9.61 63.03 -21.61
N SER A 122 -10.22 64.22 -21.52
CA SER A 122 -9.66 65.33 -20.73
C SER A 122 -9.77 65.05 -19.23
N THR A 123 -10.91 64.49 -18.79
CA THR A 123 -11.14 64.11 -17.39
C THR A 123 -10.21 62.97 -16.95
N LEU A 124 -10.00 61.98 -17.82
CA LEU A 124 -9.12 60.85 -17.49
C LEU A 124 -7.65 61.28 -17.48
N ALA A 125 -7.26 62.16 -18.40
CA ALA A 125 -5.93 62.78 -18.40
C ALA A 125 -5.69 63.63 -17.15
N SER A 126 -6.67 64.41 -16.70
CA SER A 126 -6.53 65.22 -15.48
C SER A 126 -6.44 64.36 -14.22
N ILE A 127 -7.21 63.27 -14.12
CA ILE A 127 -7.07 62.29 -13.03
C ILE A 127 -5.69 61.64 -13.05
N LEU A 128 -5.20 61.22 -14.23
CA LEU A 128 -3.88 60.58 -14.34
C LEU A 128 -2.77 61.54 -13.92
N ILE A 129 -2.82 62.80 -14.37
CA ILE A 129 -1.89 63.85 -13.96
C ILE A 129 -1.98 64.09 -12.45
N ALA A 130 -3.18 64.13 -11.88
CA ALA A 130 -3.37 64.30 -10.44
C ALA A 130 -2.79 63.12 -9.64
N VAL A 131 -2.96 61.89 -10.09
CA VAL A 131 -2.38 60.68 -9.45
C VAL A 131 -0.86 60.70 -9.52
N VAL A 132 -0.28 61.02 -10.68
CA VAL A 132 1.18 61.11 -10.86
C VAL A 132 1.75 62.26 -10.02
N ALA A 133 1.11 63.43 -10.03
CA ALA A 133 1.48 64.55 -9.19
C ALA A 133 1.40 64.18 -7.70
N LEU A 134 0.37 63.46 -7.27
CA LEU A 134 0.26 62.99 -5.88
C LEU A 134 1.45 62.10 -5.51
N GLN A 135 1.88 61.18 -6.38
CA GLN A 135 3.01 60.31 -6.10
C GLN A 135 4.36 61.03 -6.10
N ILE A 136 4.52 62.08 -6.89
CA ILE A 136 5.75 62.89 -6.94
C ILE A 136 5.84 63.82 -5.72
N PHE A 137 4.75 64.50 -5.35
CA PHE A 137 4.75 65.49 -4.27
C PHE A 137 4.55 64.88 -2.88
N PHE A 138 3.94 63.70 -2.81
CA PHE A 138 3.82 62.92 -1.58
C PHE A 138 4.51 61.57 -1.78
N PRO A 139 5.86 61.54 -1.86
CA PRO A 139 6.57 60.27 -1.86
C PRO A 139 6.17 59.57 -0.56
N GLY A 140 5.45 58.47 -0.69
CA GLY A 140 4.89 57.76 0.45
C GLY A 140 5.99 57.58 1.48
N SER A 141 5.83 58.23 2.65
CA SER A 141 6.63 57.96 3.84
C SER A 141 6.76 56.45 3.90
N SER A 142 8.00 55.93 3.89
CA SER A 142 8.26 54.50 3.82
C SER A 142 7.44 53.80 4.89
N THR A 143 6.27 53.29 4.51
CA THR A 143 5.50 52.40 5.35
C THR A 143 6.31 51.13 5.27
N GLN A 144 7.14 50.91 6.29
CA GLN A 144 7.63 49.59 6.61
C GLN A 144 6.38 48.80 7.01
N GLY A 145 5.56 48.43 6.01
CA GLY A 145 4.41 47.58 6.22
C GLY A 145 4.91 46.37 6.97
N ALA A 146 4.19 45.95 8.02
CA ALA A 146 4.56 44.96 9.03
C ALA A 146 5.03 43.62 8.44
N THR A 147 6.21 43.63 7.84
CA THR A 147 6.93 42.49 7.31
C THR A 147 8.06 42.29 8.30
N TYR A 148 7.74 41.54 9.35
CA TYR A 148 8.73 41.04 10.30
C TYR A 148 9.58 40.01 9.57
N THR A 149 10.57 40.44 8.80
CA THR A 149 11.66 39.57 8.34
C THR A 149 12.66 39.42 9.48
N TRP A 150 12.24 38.79 10.57
CA TRP A 150 13.14 38.30 11.60
C TRP A 150 13.65 36.93 11.14
N LEU A 151 14.97 36.75 11.17
CA LEU A 151 15.61 35.47 10.87
C LEU A 151 16.16 34.89 12.16
N GLN A 152 15.49 33.85 12.68
CA GLN A 152 16.02 33.01 13.75
C GLN A 152 16.58 31.73 13.17
N ASN A 153 17.87 31.51 13.40
CA ASN A 153 18.53 30.26 13.01
C ASN A 153 18.77 29.32 14.20
N THR A 154 18.61 29.80 15.43
CA THR A 154 18.86 29.04 16.66
C THR A 154 18.09 29.65 17.83
N TRP A 155 17.80 28.85 18.84
CA TRP A 155 17.17 29.19 20.11
C TRP A 155 18.11 28.96 21.31
N SER A 156 19.41 28.83 21.03
CA SER A 156 20.47 28.58 22.01
C SER A 156 20.73 29.71 23.02
N GLY A 157 20.15 30.90 22.79
CA GLY A 157 20.33 32.08 23.65
C GLY A 157 19.55 32.04 24.97
N GLY A 158 18.66 31.07 25.13
CA GLY A 158 17.87 30.89 26.35
C GLY A 158 16.65 31.81 26.44
N ALA A 159 15.97 31.72 27.59
CA ALA A 159 14.82 32.56 27.91
C ALA A 159 15.28 33.99 28.24
N ASP A 160 14.63 34.99 27.66
CA ASP A 160 14.81 36.41 27.95
C ASP A 160 13.46 37.13 27.87
N GLU A 161 12.99 37.58 29.04
CA GLU A 161 11.70 38.26 29.19
C GLU A 161 11.82 39.78 29.04
N VAL A 162 13.04 40.31 28.92
CA VAL A 162 13.33 41.76 28.97
C VAL A 162 13.63 42.30 27.58
N THR A 163 14.46 41.60 26.82
CA THR A 163 14.87 42.05 25.49
C THR A 163 13.97 41.45 24.41
N VAL A 164 13.53 42.29 23.48
CA VAL A 164 12.65 41.90 22.37
C VAL A 164 13.31 42.31 21.05
N ALA A 165 13.21 41.45 20.04
CA ALA A 165 13.64 41.81 18.70
C ALA A 165 12.72 42.88 18.09
N THR A 166 13.29 43.93 17.50
CA THR A 166 12.52 45.06 16.96
C THR A 166 12.89 45.38 15.51
N HIS A 167 12.13 46.28 14.88
CA HIS A 167 12.49 46.81 13.56
C HIS A 167 13.75 47.69 13.56
N ASN A 168 14.36 48.01 14.71
CA ASN A 168 15.58 48.82 14.78
C ASN A 168 16.77 48.04 15.36
N SER A 169 16.51 46.95 16.09
CA SER A 169 17.52 46.16 16.80
C SER A 169 17.22 44.67 16.71
N ASN A 170 18.27 43.84 16.75
CA ASN A 170 18.15 42.38 16.82
C ASN A 170 17.36 41.73 15.65
N LYS A 171 17.43 42.30 14.45
CA LYS A 171 16.77 41.74 13.24
C LYS A 171 17.36 40.41 12.80
N THR A 172 18.66 40.25 13.00
CA THR A 172 19.45 39.07 12.68
C THR A 172 20.23 38.64 13.90
N GLY A 173 20.55 37.36 14.01
CA GLY A 173 21.30 36.81 15.14
C GLY A 173 20.53 36.80 16.46
N TRP A 174 19.20 36.97 16.43
CA TRP A 174 18.37 36.77 17.61
C TRP A 174 18.30 35.29 17.96
N THR A 175 18.72 34.91 19.17
CA THR A 175 18.81 33.51 19.62
C THR A 175 17.95 33.18 20.83
N LYS A 176 17.15 34.15 21.30
CA LYS A 176 16.43 34.08 22.58
C LYS A 176 14.95 33.77 22.38
N TYR A 177 14.30 33.22 23.40
CA TYR A 177 12.85 33.01 23.48
C TYR A 177 12.30 33.66 24.75
N PHE A 178 10.98 33.82 24.86
CA PHE A 178 10.36 34.33 26.09
C PHE A 178 10.29 33.23 27.17
N SER A 179 9.64 32.11 26.85
CA SER A 179 9.56 30.92 27.70
C SER A 179 9.41 29.65 26.83
N LYS A 180 9.60 28.49 27.45
CA LYS A 180 9.36 27.17 26.83
C LYS A 180 8.78 26.19 27.84
N ASP A 181 8.06 25.18 27.36
CA ASP A 181 7.59 24.09 28.21
C ASP A 181 8.74 23.19 28.69
N ALA A 182 8.47 22.42 29.75
CA ALA A 182 9.44 21.49 30.33
C ALA A 182 9.90 20.41 29.33
N ASN A 183 9.01 19.97 28.45
CA ASN A 183 9.25 18.90 27.48
C ASN A 183 9.79 19.41 26.13
N ILE A 184 10.16 20.69 26.05
CA ILE A 184 10.74 21.28 24.85
C ILE A 184 12.21 21.58 25.13
N ALA A 185 13.11 21.01 24.33
CA ALA A 185 14.52 21.39 24.29
C ALA A 185 14.71 22.46 23.21
N ALA A 186 15.19 23.63 23.62
CA ALA A 186 15.54 24.73 22.72
C ALA A 186 17.08 24.81 22.59
N GLY A 187 17.58 24.76 21.36
CA GLY A 187 18.99 24.88 21.00
C GLY A 187 19.09 25.32 19.55
N ASP A 188 20.00 24.72 18.77
CA ASP A 188 20.03 24.97 17.31
C ASP A 188 18.77 24.48 16.59
N GLU A 189 18.07 23.52 17.19
CA GLU A 189 16.76 23.05 16.78
C GLU A 189 15.82 23.04 17.99
N ILE A 190 14.50 23.09 17.72
CA ILE A 190 13.48 22.85 18.75
C ILE A 190 13.12 21.36 18.71
N LYS A 191 13.31 20.67 19.83
CA LYS A 191 13.01 19.23 19.96
C LYS A 191 12.03 18.99 21.10
N LEU A 192 11.18 17.99 20.94
CA LEU A 192 10.45 17.40 22.06
C LEU A 192 11.41 16.49 22.82
N THR A 193 11.53 16.70 24.13
CA THR A 193 12.24 15.78 25.01
C THR A 193 11.41 14.51 25.11
N GLU A 194 11.98 13.37 24.74
CA GLU A 194 11.33 12.08 24.83
C GLU A 194 11.00 11.78 26.29
N ILE A 195 9.70 11.63 26.60
CA ILE A 195 9.26 11.16 27.91
C ILE A 195 9.15 9.65 27.79
N ALA A 196 10.05 8.92 28.47
CA ALA A 196 9.89 7.49 28.63
C ALA A 196 8.60 7.22 29.42
N GLY A 197 7.58 6.71 28.73
CA GLY A 197 6.37 6.18 29.35
C GLY A 197 6.47 4.68 29.51
N SER A 198 6.01 4.15 30.65
CA SER A 198 5.74 2.72 30.82
C SER A 198 4.28 2.53 31.19
N PHE A 199 3.62 1.57 30.56
CA PHE A 199 2.32 1.07 30.99
C PHE A 199 2.52 -0.26 31.71
N VAL A 200 1.77 -0.49 32.78
CA VAL A 200 1.80 -1.74 33.54
C VAL A 200 0.42 -2.38 33.38
N ASP A 201 0.37 -3.51 32.69
CA ASP A 201 -0.81 -4.35 32.59
C ASP A 201 -0.76 -5.40 33.72
N THR A 202 -1.83 -5.53 34.51
CA THR A 202 -1.83 -6.39 35.71
C THR A 202 -2.86 -7.52 35.68
N SER A 203 -3.79 -7.48 34.72
CA SER A 203 -4.80 -8.50 34.54
C SER A 203 -4.80 -9.08 33.12
N ASP A 204 -5.33 -10.30 32.99
CA ASP A 204 -5.63 -10.91 31.70
C ASP A 204 -6.56 -10.03 30.85
N ALA A 205 -7.50 -9.31 31.48
CA ALA A 205 -8.34 -8.33 30.81
C ALA A 205 -7.52 -7.20 30.16
N ASP A 206 -6.52 -6.66 30.87
CA ASP A 206 -5.63 -5.61 30.34
C ASP A 206 -4.86 -6.11 29.12
N PHE A 207 -4.26 -7.30 29.22
CA PHE A 207 -3.54 -7.90 28.09
C PHE A 207 -4.47 -8.23 26.93
N ASN A 208 -5.70 -8.69 27.18
CA ASN A 208 -6.71 -9.00 26.15
C ASN A 208 -7.33 -7.77 25.49
N ALA A 209 -7.32 -6.60 26.14
CA ALA A 209 -7.89 -5.37 25.60
C ALA A 209 -7.05 -4.73 24.49
N GLN A 210 -5.76 -5.07 24.40
CA GLN A 210 -4.85 -4.52 23.40
C GLN A 210 -4.71 -5.42 22.17
N THR A 211 -4.32 -4.83 21.03
CA THR A 211 -4.02 -5.60 19.81
C THR A 211 -2.76 -6.46 20.04
N LYS A 212 -2.92 -7.79 19.98
CA LYS A 212 -1.83 -8.76 20.15
C LYS A 212 -1.30 -9.21 18.81
N THR A 213 -0.01 -9.02 18.57
CA THR A 213 0.66 -9.60 17.39
C THR A 213 1.19 -11.00 17.69
N ASN A 214 1.94 -11.16 18.79
CA ASN A 214 2.62 -12.43 19.15
C ASN A 214 2.30 -12.92 20.57
N VAL A 215 1.58 -12.13 21.37
CA VAL A 215 1.30 -12.49 22.77
C VAL A 215 0.11 -13.45 22.85
N PHE A 216 0.26 -14.53 23.61
CA PHE A 216 -0.82 -15.44 23.99
C PHE A 216 -1.08 -15.30 25.48
N VAL A 217 -2.36 -15.28 25.86
CA VAL A 217 -2.77 -15.30 27.26
C VAL A 217 -3.58 -16.56 27.47
N GLU A 218 -3.11 -17.42 28.37
CA GLU A 218 -3.79 -18.66 28.76
C GLU A 218 -4.34 -18.51 30.17
N GLY A 219 -5.55 -19.00 30.41
CA GLY A 219 -6.21 -18.91 31.71
C GLY A 219 -6.90 -17.56 31.94
N THR A 220 -7.43 -17.39 33.15
CA THR A 220 -8.11 -16.16 33.58
C THR A 220 -7.71 -15.77 35.01
N GLY A 221 -7.80 -14.48 35.34
CA GLY A 221 -7.49 -13.96 36.67
C GLY A 221 -6.04 -14.23 37.12
N ALA A 222 -5.86 -14.58 38.40
CA ALA A 222 -4.53 -14.78 39.01
C ALA A 222 -3.76 -15.99 38.47
N ALA A 223 -4.43 -16.90 37.75
CA ALA A 223 -3.80 -18.06 37.11
C ALA A 223 -3.43 -17.79 35.64
N GLY A 224 -3.67 -16.57 35.14
CA GLY A 224 -3.33 -16.18 33.78
C GLY A 224 -1.83 -16.23 33.53
N VAL A 225 -1.41 -16.91 32.46
CA VAL A 225 -0.02 -16.95 32.01
C VAL A 225 0.07 -16.22 30.68
N VAL A 226 1.06 -15.33 30.58
CA VAL A 226 1.35 -14.58 29.36
C VAL A 226 2.57 -15.22 28.68
N TYR A 227 2.39 -15.63 27.44
CA TYR A 227 3.46 -16.16 26.61
C TYR A 227 3.82 -15.17 25.50
N ALA A 228 5.11 -14.94 25.30
CA ALA A 228 5.61 -14.13 24.19
C ALA A 228 5.42 -14.79 22.81
N LEU A 229 5.25 -16.12 22.80
CA LEU A 229 4.91 -16.96 21.64
C LEU A 229 3.89 -18.00 22.08
N LYS A 230 2.97 -18.36 21.18
CA LYS A 230 1.84 -19.24 21.45
C LYS A 230 2.30 -20.69 21.74
N PRO A 231 1.87 -21.29 22.87
CA PRO A 231 2.16 -22.68 23.19
C PRO A 231 1.36 -23.63 22.29
N GLU A 232 1.55 -24.94 22.47
CA GLU A 232 0.78 -25.98 21.76
C GLU A 232 -0.72 -25.82 22.06
N GLY A 233 -1.55 -25.89 21.01
CA GLY A 233 -2.99 -25.62 21.05
C GLY A 233 -3.38 -24.16 20.78
N GLY A 234 -2.45 -23.20 20.89
CA GLY A 234 -2.73 -21.78 20.64
C GLY A 234 -3.06 -21.48 19.17
N ALA A 235 -4.08 -20.67 18.90
CA ALA A 235 -4.49 -20.34 17.53
C ALA A 235 -3.46 -19.46 16.80
N CYS A 236 -3.00 -19.84 15.61
CA CYS A 236 -1.95 -19.16 14.85
C CYS A 236 -2.33 -18.92 13.38
N THR A 237 -1.66 -17.94 12.76
CA THR A 237 -1.72 -17.72 11.30
C THR A 237 -0.39 -18.01 10.61
N ASP A 238 0.72 -18.02 11.37
CA ASP A 238 2.07 -18.25 10.89
C ASP A 238 2.91 -18.95 11.98
N VAL A 239 3.95 -19.69 11.56
CA VAL A 239 4.86 -20.43 12.46
C VAL A 239 5.62 -19.52 13.43
N SER A 240 5.93 -18.28 13.04
CA SER A 240 6.62 -17.30 13.89
C SER A 240 5.83 -16.89 15.13
N GLN A 241 4.54 -17.20 15.19
CA GLN A 241 3.70 -16.94 16.35
C GLN A 241 3.75 -18.06 17.38
N CYS A 242 4.28 -19.24 17.04
CA CYS A 242 4.32 -20.40 17.90
C CYS A 242 5.65 -20.49 18.67
N THR A 243 5.62 -21.10 19.86
CA THR A 243 6.84 -21.40 20.62
C THR A 243 7.82 -22.20 19.78
N THR A 244 9.13 -21.98 19.99
CA THR A 244 10.21 -22.66 19.25
C THR A 244 10.00 -24.18 19.19
N GLY A 245 10.06 -24.74 17.99
CA GLY A 245 9.87 -26.18 17.74
C GLY A 245 8.42 -26.59 17.44
N LEU A 246 7.45 -25.68 17.61
CA LEU A 246 6.07 -25.87 17.15
C LEU A 246 5.92 -25.36 15.71
N ILE A 247 4.93 -25.86 15.00
CA ILE A 247 4.54 -25.37 13.69
C ILE A 247 3.06 -24.96 13.69
N CYS A 248 2.70 -24.06 12.77
CA CYS A 248 1.31 -23.63 12.61
C CYS A 248 0.62 -24.47 11.53
N ASN A 249 -0.34 -25.31 11.91
CA ASN A 249 -1.12 -26.11 10.96
C ASN A 249 -2.60 -26.03 11.31
N THR A 250 -3.45 -25.90 10.30
CA THR A 250 -4.91 -25.73 10.46
C THR A 250 -5.29 -24.60 11.44
N GLY A 251 -4.43 -23.58 11.55
CA GLY A 251 -4.66 -22.42 12.39
C GLY A 251 -4.34 -22.62 13.87
N VAL A 252 -3.62 -23.68 14.25
CA VAL A 252 -3.19 -23.95 15.63
C VAL A 252 -1.71 -24.32 15.69
N CYS A 253 -1.03 -23.86 16.73
CA CYS A 253 0.33 -24.24 17.06
C CYS A 253 0.32 -25.67 17.55
N TYR A 254 1.12 -26.54 16.94
CA TYR A 254 1.18 -27.94 17.32
C TYR A 254 2.62 -28.43 17.29
N SER A 255 2.94 -29.39 18.15
CA SER A 255 4.22 -30.08 18.09
C SER A 255 4.21 -31.00 16.87
N PRO A 256 5.18 -30.89 15.95
CA PRO A 256 5.30 -31.83 14.85
C PRO A 256 5.74 -33.22 15.33
N TRP A 257 6.17 -33.33 16.59
CA TRP A 257 6.59 -34.56 17.26
C TRP A 257 5.49 -35.06 18.19
N GLN A 258 5.19 -36.36 18.13
CA GLN A 258 4.26 -37.01 19.05
C GLN A 258 4.95 -38.13 19.81
N SER A 259 4.80 -38.15 21.13
CA SER A 259 5.22 -39.29 21.96
C SER A 259 4.47 -40.56 21.56
N SER A 260 5.22 -41.61 21.26
CA SER A 260 4.69 -42.92 20.88
C SER A 260 4.81 -43.92 22.04
N PRO A 261 3.91 -44.92 22.15
CA PRO A 261 4.09 -46.07 23.05
C PRO A 261 5.40 -46.84 22.83
N CYS A 262 6.08 -46.61 21.70
CA CYS A 262 7.33 -47.24 21.33
C CYS A 262 8.57 -46.64 22.02
N GLY A 263 8.41 -45.67 22.93
CA GLY A 263 9.51 -45.03 23.64
C GLY A 263 10.30 -44.00 22.81
N VAL A 264 9.76 -43.60 21.66
CA VAL A 264 10.33 -42.58 20.76
C VAL A 264 9.29 -41.51 20.44
N GLN A 265 9.73 -40.33 20.01
CA GLN A 265 8.83 -39.35 19.41
C GLN A 265 8.77 -39.56 17.90
N VAL A 266 7.56 -39.53 17.33
CA VAL A 266 7.31 -39.77 15.91
C VAL A 266 6.91 -38.46 15.24
N TYR A 267 7.52 -38.15 14.09
CA TYR A 267 7.18 -36.97 13.32
C TYR A 267 5.81 -37.16 12.64
N LYS A 268 4.86 -36.24 12.86
CA LYS A 268 3.45 -36.38 12.46
C LYS A 268 3.22 -36.37 10.94
N SER A 269 4.16 -35.86 10.15
CA SER A 269 4.09 -35.90 8.68
C SER A 269 4.98 -37.00 8.08
N ASP A 270 4.51 -37.62 7.00
CA ASP A 270 5.38 -38.38 6.10
C ASP A 270 6.30 -37.44 5.30
N SER A 271 7.37 -38.01 4.75
CA SER A 271 8.04 -37.42 3.60
C SER A 271 7.03 -37.20 2.46
N GLY A 272 6.96 -35.98 1.92
CA GLY A 272 6.10 -35.61 0.79
C GLY A 272 6.60 -36.23 -0.51
N GLY A 273 6.53 -37.56 -0.63
CA GLY A 273 7.12 -38.35 -1.72
C GLY A 273 7.99 -39.48 -1.18
N GLY A 274 8.25 -40.48 -2.02
CA GLY A 274 9.30 -41.46 -1.73
C GLY A 274 10.67 -40.78 -1.82
N VAL A 275 11.63 -41.25 -1.04
CA VAL A 275 13.04 -40.84 -1.04
C VAL A 275 13.91 -42.09 -1.10
N VAL A 276 15.12 -41.96 -1.62
CA VAL A 276 16.08 -43.06 -1.68
C VAL A 276 16.79 -43.22 -0.34
N TRP A 277 17.10 -44.46 0.04
CA TRP A 277 17.86 -44.76 1.25
C TRP A 277 19.31 -44.26 1.13
N LYS A 278 19.94 -44.55 -0.03
CA LYS A 278 21.27 -44.06 -0.43
C LYS A 278 21.29 -43.81 -1.94
N THR A 279 22.03 -42.81 -2.40
CA THR A 279 22.15 -42.46 -3.82
C THR A 279 23.01 -43.44 -4.63
N SER A 280 23.85 -44.24 -3.96
CA SER A 280 24.73 -45.25 -4.56
C SER A 280 24.49 -46.64 -3.97
N GLN A 281 24.76 -47.67 -4.79
CA GLN A 281 24.72 -49.08 -4.38
C GLN A 281 26.05 -49.51 -3.79
N THR A 282 26.33 -49.02 -2.58
CA THR A 282 27.56 -49.32 -1.85
C THR A 282 27.26 -49.64 -0.40
N VAL A 283 28.10 -50.48 0.19
CA VAL A 283 28.00 -50.84 1.62
C VAL A 283 28.03 -49.57 2.47
N CYS A 284 27.20 -49.52 3.53
CA CYS A 284 27.30 -48.41 4.47
C CYS A 284 28.56 -48.57 5.30
N VAL A 285 29.35 -47.51 5.37
CA VAL A 285 30.63 -47.48 6.10
C VAL A 285 30.65 -46.28 7.03
N GLY A 286 31.55 -46.30 8.00
CA GLY A 286 31.78 -45.15 8.88
C GLY A 286 32.24 -43.93 8.07
N PRO A 287 31.87 -42.70 8.48
CA PRO A 287 31.23 -42.36 9.76
C PRO A 287 29.70 -42.48 9.77
N GLN A 288 29.04 -42.74 8.63
CA GLN A 288 27.57 -42.75 8.55
C GLN A 288 26.94 -43.97 9.19
N CYS A 289 27.68 -45.07 9.32
CA CYS A 289 27.19 -46.31 9.92
C CYS A 289 28.05 -46.85 11.06
N ALA A 290 27.37 -47.45 12.02
CA ALA A 290 27.92 -48.34 13.03
C ALA A 290 27.45 -49.78 12.72
N GLY A 291 28.28 -50.54 12.01
CA GLY A 291 27.86 -51.82 11.43
C GLY A 291 26.83 -51.61 10.30
N ASN A 292 25.67 -52.23 10.40
CA ASN A 292 24.59 -52.11 9.40
C ASN A 292 23.57 -51.01 9.71
N LEU A 293 23.80 -50.22 10.77
CA LEU A 293 22.87 -49.18 11.23
C LEU A 293 23.42 -47.80 10.92
N LEU A 294 22.59 -46.95 10.31
CA LEU A 294 22.88 -45.53 10.20
C LEU A 294 22.92 -44.91 11.59
N VAL A 295 23.94 -44.08 11.85
CA VAL A 295 24.12 -43.46 13.16
C VAL A 295 23.09 -42.35 13.43
N ASP A 296 22.78 -42.18 14.70
CA ASP A 296 21.78 -41.22 15.18
C ASP A 296 22.33 -39.79 15.28
N ASP A 297 23.66 -39.62 15.21
CA ASP A 297 24.34 -38.33 15.34
C ASP A 297 24.03 -37.40 14.16
N ASN A 298 23.28 -36.33 14.42
CA ASN A 298 22.95 -35.29 13.44
C ASN A 298 24.16 -34.41 13.05
N SER A 299 25.33 -34.55 13.68
CA SER A 299 26.56 -33.87 13.24
C SER A 299 27.19 -34.51 11.99
N VAL A 300 26.91 -35.80 11.73
CA VAL A 300 27.45 -36.56 10.60
C VAL A 300 26.86 -36.11 9.26
N ASP A 301 27.68 -36.10 8.19
CA ASP A 301 27.22 -35.82 6.83
C ASP A 301 26.51 -37.04 6.21
N PHE A 302 25.23 -36.84 5.89
CA PHE A 302 24.36 -37.82 5.23
C PHE A 302 23.96 -37.39 3.83
N SER A 303 24.75 -36.55 3.15
CA SER A 303 24.51 -36.09 1.77
C SER A 303 24.20 -37.24 0.79
N GLU A 304 24.85 -38.40 0.95
CA GLU A 304 24.56 -39.61 0.15
C GLU A 304 23.32 -40.40 0.60
N TYR A 305 22.81 -40.17 1.82
CA TYR A 305 21.71 -40.91 2.42
C TYR A 305 20.47 -40.03 2.53
N THR A 306 19.80 -39.81 1.40
CA THR A 306 18.70 -38.84 1.27
C THR A 306 17.59 -39.07 2.32
N ALA A 307 17.20 -40.32 2.56
CA ALA A 307 16.22 -40.68 3.61
C ALA A 307 16.65 -40.23 5.02
N ARG A 308 17.93 -40.42 5.36
CA ARG A 308 18.48 -40.02 6.67
C ARG A 308 18.64 -38.52 6.79
N ASN A 309 19.07 -37.86 5.72
CA ASN A 309 19.24 -36.41 5.66
C ASN A 309 17.89 -35.68 5.78
N LEU A 310 16.83 -36.27 5.22
CA LEU A 310 15.46 -35.77 5.39
C LEU A 310 15.06 -35.73 6.88
N CYS A 311 15.35 -36.79 7.64
CA CYS A 311 15.05 -36.78 9.07
C CYS A 311 15.96 -35.87 9.89
N LYS A 312 17.23 -35.74 9.50
CA LYS A 312 18.15 -34.78 10.10
C LYS A 312 17.63 -33.34 9.96
N ALA A 313 17.00 -33.00 8.83
CA ALA A 313 16.47 -31.66 8.58
C ALA A 313 15.33 -31.25 9.53
N VAL A 314 14.69 -32.21 10.21
CA VAL A 314 13.65 -31.96 11.23
C VAL A 314 14.14 -32.21 12.65
N ASP A 315 15.46 -32.38 12.84
CA ASP A 315 16.10 -32.76 14.11
C ASP A 315 15.68 -34.15 14.62
N GLY A 316 15.67 -35.14 13.71
CA GLY A 316 15.44 -36.53 14.04
C GLY A 316 16.32 -37.48 13.23
N ARG A 317 15.93 -38.75 13.22
CA ARG A 317 16.61 -39.85 12.55
C ARG A 317 15.63 -40.81 11.89
N LEU A 318 16.17 -41.75 11.10
CA LEU A 318 15.40 -42.87 10.59
C LEU A 318 15.05 -43.83 11.75
N ALA A 319 13.85 -44.39 11.70
CA ALA A 319 13.42 -45.39 12.65
C ALA A 319 14.17 -46.72 12.44
N THR A 320 14.47 -47.40 13.54
CA THR A 320 14.93 -48.79 13.49
C THR A 320 13.81 -49.73 13.01
N ARG A 321 14.16 -50.96 12.62
CA ARG A 321 13.17 -51.99 12.28
C ARG A 321 12.17 -52.23 13.41
N ALA A 322 12.64 -52.30 14.65
CA ALA A 322 11.82 -52.51 15.84
C ALA A 322 10.88 -51.33 16.10
N GLU A 323 11.39 -50.10 16.04
CA GLU A 323 10.58 -48.89 16.19
C GLU A 323 9.51 -48.79 15.10
N LEU A 324 9.87 -49.02 13.84
CA LEU A 324 8.93 -48.90 12.72
C LEU A 324 7.85 -50.00 12.76
N SER A 325 8.21 -51.21 13.23
CA SER A 325 7.26 -52.29 13.53
C SER A 325 6.27 -51.88 14.63
N CYS A 326 6.77 -51.33 15.73
CA CYS A 326 5.95 -50.85 16.83
C CYS A 326 5.04 -49.68 16.40
N ILE A 327 5.57 -48.72 15.64
CA ILE A 327 4.83 -47.59 15.08
C ILE A 327 3.69 -48.09 14.18
N TYR A 328 3.94 -49.07 13.30
CA TYR A 328 2.90 -49.66 12.48
C TYR A 328 1.77 -50.25 13.33
N ASN A 329 2.09 -51.01 14.38
CA ASN A 329 1.08 -51.64 15.25
C ASN A 329 0.27 -50.60 16.04
N ASN A 330 0.86 -49.45 16.36
CA ASN A 330 0.22 -48.38 17.12
C ASN A 330 -0.29 -47.21 16.26
N ARG A 331 -0.24 -47.32 14.92
CA ARG A 331 -0.49 -46.19 13.99
C ARG A 331 -1.86 -45.53 14.15
N LEU A 332 -2.86 -46.26 14.63
CA LEU A 332 -4.21 -45.71 14.90
C LEU A 332 -4.24 -44.74 16.09
N SER A 333 -3.30 -44.87 17.03
CA SER A 333 -3.16 -43.96 18.20
C SER A 333 -2.26 -42.76 17.90
N LEU A 334 -1.53 -42.80 16.79
CA LEU A 334 -0.60 -41.75 16.37
C LEU A 334 -1.32 -40.76 15.43
N ILE A 335 -1.29 -39.49 15.79
CA ILE A 335 -1.82 -38.36 15.02
C ILE A 335 -0.96 -38.17 13.77
N GLY A 336 -1.63 -38.07 12.63
CA GLY A 336 -1.00 -37.85 11.33
C GLY A 336 -1.61 -38.76 10.27
N SER A 337 -1.60 -38.29 9.03
CA SER A 337 -1.99 -39.15 7.91
C SER A 337 -0.89 -40.18 7.68
N TRP A 338 -1.27 -41.46 7.72
CA TRP A 338 -0.41 -42.58 7.33
C TRP A 338 -0.76 -42.98 5.91
N VAL A 339 0.20 -42.83 5.00
CA VAL A 339 -0.02 -43.25 3.62
C VAL A 339 0.39 -44.72 3.46
N ALA A 340 -0.49 -45.53 2.86
CA ALA A 340 -0.14 -46.90 2.50
C ALA A 340 1.09 -46.91 1.57
N GLY A 341 2.12 -47.68 1.91
CA GLY A 341 3.36 -47.72 1.15
C GLY A 341 4.52 -48.33 1.94
N ASN A 342 5.70 -48.31 1.34
CA ASN A 342 6.93 -48.80 1.95
C ASN A 342 7.62 -47.67 2.70
N TYR A 343 8.19 -47.98 3.86
CA TYR A 343 8.86 -47.03 4.74
C TYR A 343 10.27 -47.49 5.06
N TRP A 344 11.27 -46.66 4.75
CA TRP A 344 12.66 -46.99 5.05
C TRP A 344 12.92 -47.09 6.56
N THR A 345 13.76 -48.05 6.92
CA THR A 345 14.39 -48.13 8.25
C THR A 345 15.81 -47.58 8.20
N ASN A 346 16.45 -47.41 9.36
CA ASN A 346 17.86 -47.02 9.46
C ASN A 346 18.84 -48.17 9.16
N GLU A 347 18.35 -49.38 8.83
CA GLU A 347 19.15 -50.60 8.74
C GLU A 347 19.36 -51.04 7.28
N GLN A 348 20.62 -51.32 6.96
CA GLN A 348 21.06 -51.93 5.72
C GLN A 348 20.74 -53.44 5.71
N ALA A 349 20.44 -54.01 4.54
CA ALA A 349 20.15 -55.44 4.43
C ALA A 349 21.41 -56.28 4.72
N THR A 350 21.25 -57.34 5.50
CA THR A 350 22.35 -58.25 5.85
C THR A 350 22.67 -59.25 4.75
N SER A 351 21.65 -59.71 4.01
CA SER A 351 21.80 -60.66 2.90
C SER A 351 22.34 -60.03 1.63
N ASP A 352 22.12 -58.73 1.45
CA ASP A 352 22.62 -57.95 0.32
C ASP A 352 22.98 -56.53 0.78
N PRO A 353 24.13 -56.39 1.47
CA PRO A 353 24.55 -55.11 1.98
C PRO A 353 24.94 -54.14 0.85
N VAL A 354 25.24 -54.58 -0.36
CA VAL A 354 25.63 -53.65 -1.42
C VAL A 354 24.39 -52.90 -1.91
N ASP A 355 23.34 -53.64 -2.25
CA ASP A 355 22.21 -53.09 -3.00
C ASP A 355 20.98 -52.77 -2.17
N ALA A 356 20.81 -53.34 -0.97
CA ALA A 356 19.53 -53.31 -0.28
C ALA A 356 19.56 -52.70 1.13
N ALA A 357 18.40 -52.17 1.53
CA ALA A 357 18.08 -51.72 2.88
C ALA A 357 16.72 -52.27 3.32
N TYR A 358 16.47 -52.33 4.62
CA TYR A 358 15.21 -52.80 5.16
C TYR A 358 14.13 -51.71 5.09
N TYR A 359 12.93 -52.11 4.72
CA TYR A 359 11.74 -51.28 4.78
C TYR A 359 10.58 -52.03 5.44
N ARG A 360 9.57 -51.28 5.90
CA ARG A 360 8.30 -51.83 6.35
C ARG A 360 7.14 -51.35 5.49
N ARG A 361 6.25 -52.26 5.12
CA ARG A 361 5.03 -51.94 4.39
C ARG A 361 3.96 -51.50 5.37
N PHE A 362 3.50 -50.26 5.25
CA PHE A 362 2.39 -49.74 6.05
C PHE A 362 1.01 -50.15 5.51
N THR A 363 0.98 -50.95 4.45
CA THR A 363 -0.23 -51.63 3.97
C THR A 363 -0.60 -52.84 4.84
N ASP A 364 0.38 -53.69 5.16
CA ASP A 364 0.17 -54.99 5.82
C ASP A 364 1.13 -55.28 6.99
N GLY A 365 2.06 -54.37 7.28
CA GLY A 365 3.01 -54.48 8.39
C GLY A 365 4.21 -55.36 8.07
N VAL A 366 4.28 -55.98 6.89
CA VAL A 366 5.35 -56.90 6.52
C VAL A 366 6.64 -56.14 6.28
N GLU A 367 7.74 -56.70 6.79
CA GLU A 367 9.08 -56.22 6.52
C GLU A 367 9.64 -56.83 5.24
N GLY A 368 10.41 -56.05 4.50
CA GLY A 368 11.09 -56.50 3.29
C GLY A 368 12.42 -55.80 3.08
N GLN A 369 13.09 -56.20 1.99
CA GLN A 369 14.33 -55.57 1.52
C GLN A 369 14.08 -54.96 0.15
N GLY A 370 14.58 -53.75 -0.06
CA GLY A 370 14.45 -53.04 -1.33
C GLY A 370 15.75 -52.37 -1.71
N LEU A 371 15.91 -52.11 -3.01
CA LEU A 371 17.10 -51.43 -3.54
C LEU A 371 17.26 -50.07 -2.84
N LYS A 372 18.47 -49.70 -2.42
CA LYS A 372 18.71 -48.41 -1.73
C LYS A 372 18.32 -47.20 -2.57
N SER A 373 18.39 -47.35 -3.90
CA SER A 373 17.96 -46.36 -4.89
C SER A 373 16.44 -46.33 -5.12
N ALA A 374 15.66 -47.21 -4.50
CA ALA A 374 14.20 -47.20 -4.61
C ALA A 374 13.59 -46.04 -3.80
N PHE A 375 12.46 -45.51 -4.27
CA PHE A 375 11.77 -44.40 -3.63
C PHE A 375 10.73 -44.91 -2.64
N TYR A 376 11.05 -44.91 -1.36
CA TYR A 376 10.12 -45.26 -0.27
C TYR A 376 9.94 -44.08 0.70
N ARG A 377 8.83 -44.10 1.44
CA ARG A 377 8.52 -43.04 2.39
C ARG A 377 9.44 -43.13 3.60
N VAL A 378 9.49 -42.03 4.34
CA VAL A 378 10.23 -41.96 5.59
C VAL A 378 9.31 -41.40 6.67
N ARG A 379 9.40 -42.01 7.86
CA ARG A 379 8.82 -41.50 9.09
C ARG A 379 9.94 -41.29 10.09
N CYS A 380 10.18 -40.03 10.44
CA CYS A 380 11.29 -39.67 11.31
C CYS A 380 10.93 -39.91 12.77
N VAL A 381 11.93 -40.32 13.55
CA VAL A 381 11.83 -40.48 15.00
C VAL A 381 12.93 -39.70 15.69
N LYS A 382 12.77 -39.41 16.98
CA LYS A 382 13.83 -38.88 17.84
C LYS A 382 13.72 -39.42 19.26
#